data_AF-Q4E1T4-F1
#
_entry.id   AF-Q4E1T4-F1
#
_cell.length_a   1.000
_cell.length_b   1.000
_cell.length_c   1.000
_cell.angle_alpha   90.00
_cell.angle_beta   90.00
_cell.angle_gamma   90.00
#
_symmetry.space_group_name_H-M   'P 1'
#
loop_
_entity.id
_entity.type
_entity.pdbx_description
1 polymer ?
#
loop_
_entity_poly.entity_id
_entity_poly.type
_entity_poly.pdbx_seq_one_letter_code
_entity_poly.pdbx_strand_id
1 'polypeptide(L)'
;MRQRFCITFLYVFLLLLFAMSICPVEAKECVVKKGMRAWKYDRGSFLRDGQSITWHEVNEKGERLATFTELTRQEGQLLLHDEKRNMDLLLRSDLCAVRHKGEENFRQLYAGKFMKTVDCT
;
A
#
# COMPACT_ATOMS: atom_id res chain seq x y z
N MET A 1 -10.17 25.94 57.91
CA MET A 1 -11.29 25.65 56.98
C MET A 1 -10.93 25.93 55.51
N ARG A 2 -10.23 27.04 55.18
CA ARG A 2 -9.83 27.44 53.82
C ARG A 2 -8.99 26.40 53.04
N GLN A 3 -8.09 25.69 53.71
CA GLN A 3 -7.20 24.69 53.08
C GLN A 3 -7.93 23.41 52.63
N ARG A 4 -9.01 23.00 53.32
CA ARG A 4 -9.82 21.84 52.91
C ARG A 4 -10.60 22.12 51.62
N PHE A 5 -11.16 23.33 51.49
CA PHE A 5 -11.89 23.75 50.28
C PHE A 5 -11.03 23.71 49.01
N CYS A 6 -9.75 24.11 49.08
CA CYS A 6 -8.84 24.04 47.92
C CYS A 6 -8.60 22.60 47.44
N ILE A 7 -8.40 21.65 48.36
CA ILE A 7 -8.13 20.25 47.99
C ILE A 7 -9.37 19.62 47.33
N THR A 8 -10.56 19.91 47.85
CA THR A 8 -11.82 19.41 47.27
C THR A 8 -12.03 19.97 45.86
N PHE A 9 -11.77 21.27 45.66
CA PHE A 9 -11.91 21.90 44.34
C PHE A 9 -10.93 21.33 43.32
N LEU A 10 -9.68 21.08 43.73
CA LEU A 10 -8.66 20.44 42.88
C LEU A 10 -9.08 19.01 42.48
N TYR A 11 -9.65 18.23 43.41
CA TYR A 11 -10.14 16.88 43.12
C TYR A 11 -11.30 16.87 42.12
N VAL A 12 -12.26 17.78 42.29
CA VAL A 12 -13.39 17.91 41.37
C VAL A 12 -12.91 18.35 39.98
N PHE A 13 -11.97 19.29 39.91
CA PHE A 13 -11.39 19.73 38.64
C PHE A 13 -10.62 18.60 37.94
N LEU A 14 -9.83 17.82 38.69
CA LEU A 14 -9.12 16.65 38.15
C LEU A 14 -10.10 15.59 37.63
N LEU A 15 -11.18 15.31 38.36
CA LEU A 15 -12.23 14.38 37.92
C LEU A 15 -12.93 14.86 36.64
N LEU A 16 -13.20 16.17 36.52
CA LEU A 16 -13.76 16.77 35.32
C LEU A 16 -12.81 16.66 34.12
N LEU A 17 -11.51 16.88 34.31
CA LEU A 17 -10.51 16.70 33.25
C LEU A 17 -10.44 15.24 32.79
N PHE A 18 -10.50 14.28 33.72
CA PHE A 18 -10.54 12.85 33.37
C PHE A 18 -11.81 12.48 32.60
N ALA A 19 -12.97 13.03 32.97
CA ALA A 19 -14.23 12.78 32.26
C ALA A 19 -14.22 13.32 30.82
N MET A 20 -13.50 14.42 30.57
CA MET A 20 -13.39 15.03 29.24
C MET A 20 -12.38 14.33 28.31
N SER A 21 -11.53 13.43 28.83
CA SER A 21 -10.44 12.81 28.07
C SER A 21 -10.86 11.56 27.27
N ILE A 22 -12.13 11.17 27.28
CA ILE A 22 -12.61 10.03 26.51
C ILE A 22 -13.01 10.53 25.12
N CYS A 23 -12.04 10.86 24.27
CA CYS A 23 -12.30 10.94 22.84
C CYS A 23 -12.50 9.50 22.33
N PRO A 24 -13.70 9.11 21.88
CA PRO A 24 -13.87 7.81 21.24
C PRO A 24 -12.99 7.79 19.99
N VAL A 25 -11.94 6.97 20.02
CA VAL A 25 -11.21 6.60 18.81
C VAL A 25 -12.08 5.57 18.11
N GLU A 26 -12.86 6.00 17.12
CA GLU A 26 -13.53 5.07 16.22
C GLU A 26 -12.45 4.31 15.45
N ALA A 27 -12.36 3.00 15.70
CA ALA A 27 -11.50 2.14 14.91
C ALA A 27 -12.09 2.02 13.50
N LYS A 28 -11.34 2.46 12.49
CA LYS A 28 -11.74 2.25 11.09
C LYS A 28 -11.71 0.77 10.75
N GLU A 29 -12.81 0.27 10.21
CA GLU A 29 -12.87 -1.10 9.73
C GLU A 29 -12.04 -1.26 8.45
N CYS A 30 -11.17 -2.26 8.42
CA CYS A 30 -10.25 -2.51 7.33
C CYS A 30 -10.63 -3.80 6.61
N VAL A 31 -10.88 -3.75 5.30
CA VAL A 31 -11.24 -4.92 4.50
C VAL A 31 -10.08 -5.34 3.61
N VAL A 32 -9.78 -6.64 3.60
CA VAL A 32 -8.78 -7.22 2.68
C VAL A 32 -9.33 -7.19 1.26
N LYS A 33 -8.70 -6.40 0.39
CA LYS A 33 -9.02 -6.37 -1.03
C LYS A 33 -8.47 -7.61 -1.73
N LYS A 34 -9.36 -8.32 -2.42
CA LYS A 34 -8.99 -9.44 -3.30
C LYS A 34 -8.37 -8.90 -4.59
N GLY A 35 -7.45 -9.66 -5.16
CA GLY A 35 -6.87 -9.42 -6.49
C GLY A 35 -5.41 -8.93 -6.49
N MET A 36 -4.79 -9.02 -7.66
CA MET A 36 -3.40 -8.62 -7.91
C MET A 36 -3.30 -7.09 -8.00
N ARG A 37 -3.17 -6.41 -6.86
CA ARG A 37 -3.08 -4.92 -6.77
C ARG A 37 -1.74 -4.40 -6.26
N ALA A 38 -0.93 -5.29 -5.68
CA ALA A 38 0.41 -4.98 -5.25
C ALA A 38 1.30 -6.21 -5.50
N TRP A 39 2.52 -5.98 -5.98
CA TRP A 39 3.53 -7.00 -6.19
C TRP A 39 4.83 -6.53 -5.56
N LYS A 40 5.43 -7.33 -4.67
CA LYS A 40 6.60 -6.95 -3.89
C LYS A 40 7.82 -7.76 -4.29
N TYR A 41 8.96 -7.09 -4.38
CA TYR A 41 10.30 -7.67 -4.44
C TYR A 41 11.17 -7.07 -3.35
N ASP A 42 12.41 -7.56 -3.19
CA ASP A 42 13.27 -7.21 -2.06
C ASP A 42 13.43 -5.70 -1.87
N ARG A 43 13.64 -4.95 -2.96
CA ARG A 43 13.99 -3.51 -2.94
C ARG A 43 12.86 -2.56 -3.34
N GLY A 44 11.63 -3.06 -3.47
CA GLY A 44 10.53 -2.24 -3.96
C GLY A 44 9.24 -2.99 -4.20
N SER A 45 8.30 -2.33 -4.85
CA SER A 45 6.99 -2.88 -5.15
C SER A 45 6.37 -2.24 -6.38
N PHE A 46 5.55 -2.99 -7.11
CA PHE A 46 4.62 -2.47 -8.09
C PHE A 46 3.25 -2.32 -7.44
N LEU A 47 2.67 -1.12 -7.52
CA LEU A 47 1.39 -0.79 -6.90
C LEU A 47 0.42 -0.30 -7.96
N ARG A 48 -0.79 -0.85 -7.96
CA ARG A 48 -1.88 -0.40 -8.84
C ARG A 48 -2.51 0.86 -8.26
N ASP A 49 -2.65 1.89 -9.09
CA ASP A 49 -3.31 3.13 -8.69
C ASP A 49 -4.83 2.98 -8.67
N GLY A 50 -5.42 2.88 -7.49
CA GLY A 50 -6.86 2.77 -7.31
C GLY A 50 -7.46 1.67 -8.20
N GLN A 51 -8.55 2.00 -8.90
CA GLN A 51 -9.20 1.12 -9.87
C GLN A 51 -8.66 1.28 -11.31
N SER A 52 -7.68 2.16 -11.53
CA SER A 52 -7.13 2.44 -12.86
C SER A 52 -6.37 1.24 -13.44
N ILE A 53 -5.99 1.30 -14.70
CA ILE A 53 -5.04 0.34 -15.31
C ILE A 53 -3.58 0.74 -15.10
N THR A 54 -3.33 1.80 -14.34
CA THR A 54 -1.99 2.36 -14.11
C THR A 54 -1.32 1.69 -12.92
N TRP A 55 -0.04 1.39 -13.08
CA TRP A 55 0.82 0.81 -12.08
C TRP A 55 2.05 1.67 -11.87
N HIS A 56 2.56 1.69 -10.64
CA HIS A 56 3.78 2.40 -10.28
C HIS A 56 4.77 1.45 -9.64
N GLU A 57 6.02 1.50 -10.10
CA GLU A 57 7.12 0.93 -9.32
C GLU A 57 7.56 1.95 -8.28
N VAL A 58 7.66 1.51 -7.04
CA VAL A 58 8.16 2.29 -5.91
C VAL A 58 9.31 1.55 -5.25
N ASN A 59 10.32 2.28 -4.78
CA ASN A 59 11.38 1.69 -3.97
C ASN A 59 10.94 1.54 -2.50
N GLU A 60 11.84 1.04 -1.64
CA GLU A 60 11.59 0.89 -0.20
C GLU A 60 11.26 2.21 0.53
N LYS A 61 11.70 3.35 -0.02
CA LYS A 61 11.40 4.68 0.52
C LYS A 61 10.03 5.21 0.07
N GLY A 62 9.31 4.46 -0.77
CA GLY A 62 8.05 4.90 -1.37
C GLY A 62 8.23 5.88 -2.53
N GLU A 63 9.48 6.08 -3.01
CA GLU A 63 9.75 6.96 -4.14
C GLU A 63 9.37 6.25 -5.44
N ARG A 64 8.61 6.94 -6.31
CA ARG A 64 8.18 6.41 -7.59
C ARG A 64 9.34 6.35 -8.58
N LEU A 65 9.66 5.15 -9.06
CA LEU A 65 10.73 4.89 -10.03
C LEU A 65 10.21 4.85 -11.47
N ALA A 66 9.00 4.36 -11.67
CA ALA A 66 8.44 4.09 -12.98
C ALA A 66 6.91 4.09 -12.97
N THR A 67 6.32 4.21 -14.15
CA THR A 67 4.88 4.06 -14.36
C THR A 67 4.63 3.13 -15.53
N PHE A 68 3.64 2.26 -15.39
CA PHE A 68 3.28 1.25 -16.38
C PHE A 68 1.77 1.24 -16.60
N THR A 69 1.37 0.72 -17.75
CA THR A 69 -0.02 0.46 -18.10
C THR A 69 -0.27 -1.04 -18.12
N GLU A 70 -1.32 -1.51 -17.46
CA GLU A 70 -1.76 -2.89 -17.50
C GLU A 70 -2.33 -3.23 -18.88
N LEU A 71 -1.71 -4.20 -19.56
CA LEU A 71 -2.17 -4.71 -20.85
C LEU A 71 -3.14 -5.87 -20.67
N THR A 72 -2.73 -6.86 -19.86
CA THR A 72 -3.54 -8.06 -19.63
C THR A 72 -3.38 -8.55 -18.19
N ARG A 73 -4.44 -9.24 -17.73
CA ARG A 73 -4.52 -9.84 -16.41
C ARG A 73 -5.19 -11.19 -16.52
N GLN A 74 -4.46 -12.25 -16.20
CA GLN A 74 -4.96 -13.62 -16.27
C GLN A 74 -4.35 -14.44 -15.13
N GLU A 75 -5.19 -15.16 -14.38
CA GLU A 75 -4.82 -16.22 -13.43
C GLU A 75 -3.41 -16.13 -12.80
N GLY A 76 -3.23 -15.19 -11.87
CA GLY A 76 -1.98 -15.05 -11.13
C GLY A 76 -0.83 -14.39 -11.91
N GLN A 77 -1.11 -13.87 -13.10
CA GLN A 77 -0.17 -13.18 -13.96
C GLN A 77 -0.71 -11.82 -14.40
N LEU A 78 0.21 -10.89 -14.62
CA LEU A 78 -0.07 -9.54 -15.05
C LEU A 78 0.98 -9.08 -16.06
N LEU A 79 0.53 -8.60 -17.22
CA LEU A 79 1.41 -7.98 -18.20
C LEU A 79 1.27 -6.46 -18.11
N LEU A 80 2.39 -5.79 -17.88
CA LEU A 80 2.51 -4.34 -17.80
C LEU A 80 3.36 -3.83 -18.95
N HIS A 81 3.07 -2.63 -19.44
CA HIS A 81 3.84 -1.96 -20.48
C HIS A 81 4.38 -0.62 -19.98
N ASP A 82 5.67 -0.35 -20.21
CA ASP A 82 6.27 0.97 -20.07
C ASP A 82 6.47 1.59 -21.44
N GLU A 83 5.62 2.55 -21.80
CA GLU A 83 5.67 3.28 -23.07
C GLU A 83 7.02 4.01 -23.25
N LYS A 84 7.56 4.59 -22.18
CA LYS A 84 8.76 5.43 -22.23
C LYS A 84 10.01 4.60 -22.52
N ARG A 85 10.09 3.41 -21.92
CA ARG A 85 11.19 2.45 -22.13
C ARG A 85 10.90 1.43 -23.21
N ASN A 86 9.67 1.41 -23.71
CA ASN A 86 9.18 0.50 -24.74
C ASN A 86 9.53 -0.96 -24.41
N MET A 87 9.09 -1.38 -23.22
CA MET A 87 9.32 -2.70 -22.66
C MET A 87 8.08 -3.21 -21.94
N ASP A 88 7.95 -4.53 -21.89
CA ASP A 88 6.90 -5.22 -21.15
C ASP A 88 7.46 -5.87 -19.89
N LEU A 89 6.68 -5.85 -18.81
CA LEU A 89 6.94 -6.61 -17.60
C LEU A 89 5.85 -7.66 -17.38
N LEU A 90 6.25 -8.90 -17.18
CA LEU A 90 5.39 -9.98 -16.74
C LEU A 90 5.57 -10.18 -15.23
N LEU A 91 4.53 -9.93 -14.45
CA LEU A 91 4.50 -10.22 -13.01
C LEU A 91 3.72 -11.52 -12.78
N ARG A 92 4.37 -12.49 -12.13
CA ARG A 92 3.79 -13.79 -11.72
C ARG A 92 3.74 -13.91 -10.20
N SER A 93 3.25 -15.03 -9.68
CA SER A 93 3.23 -15.31 -8.24
C SER A 93 4.63 -15.43 -7.60
N ASP A 94 5.66 -15.71 -8.41
CA ASP A 94 7.02 -16.07 -7.98
C ASP A 94 8.12 -15.13 -8.52
N LEU A 95 7.88 -14.48 -9.66
CA LEU A 95 8.89 -13.66 -10.34
C LEU A 95 8.30 -12.52 -11.16
N CYS A 96 9.16 -11.57 -11.49
CA CYS A 96 8.96 -10.54 -12.49
C CYS A 96 9.97 -10.76 -13.62
N ALA A 97 9.52 -10.68 -14.86
CA ALA A 97 10.36 -10.79 -16.03
C ALA A 97 10.14 -9.60 -16.97
N VAL A 98 11.19 -9.21 -17.70
CA VAL A 98 11.18 -8.09 -18.66
C VAL A 98 11.40 -8.58 -20.08
N ARG A 99 10.77 -7.91 -21.04
CA ARG A 99 10.99 -8.10 -22.47
C ARG A 99 11.04 -6.73 -23.15
N HIS A 100 12.11 -6.45 -23.88
CA HIS A 100 12.18 -5.24 -24.70
C HIS A 100 11.55 -5.47 -26.08
N LYS A 101 11.11 -4.39 -26.75
CA LYS A 101 10.59 -4.50 -28.11
C LYS A 101 11.61 -5.17 -29.04
N GLY A 102 11.15 -6.19 -29.76
CA GLY A 102 11.96 -6.98 -30.69
C GLY A 102 12.60 -8.22 -30.04
N GLU A 103 12.57 -8.35 -28.72
CA GLU A 103 12.93 -9.59 -28.06
C GLU A 103 11.74 -10.56 -28.08
N GLU A 104 11.99 -11.83 -28.38
CA GLU A 104 10.94 -12.85 -28.38
C GLU A 104 10.61 -13.33 -26.96
N ASN A 105 11.62 -13.40 -26.10
CA ASN A 105 11.55 -14.06 -24.79
C ASN A 105 11.68 -13.08 -23.63
N PHE A 106 10.93 -13.35 -22.57
CA PHE A 106 11.10 -12.66 -21.29
C PHE A 106 12.37 -13.14 -20.57
N ARG A 107 13.05 -12.21 -19.91
CA ARG A 107 14.19 -12.48 -19.01
C ARG A 107 13.81 -12.13 -17.59
N GLN A 108 14.14 -12.99 -16.64
CA GLN A 108 13.84 -12.72 -15.23
C GLN A 108 14.56 -11.45 -14.77
N LEU A 109 13.80 -10.57 -14.11
CA LEU A 109 14.27 -9.31 -13.58
C LEU A 109 14.35 -9.36 -12.04
N TYR A 110 13.26 -9.75 -11.39
CA TYR A 110 13.18 -9.82 -9.92
C TYR A 110 12.51 -11.11 -9.46
N ALA A 111 12.90 -11.61 -8.29
CA ALA A 111 12.09 -12.56 -7.53
C ALA A 111 11.11 -11.77 -6.64
N GLY A 112 9.88 -12.26 -6.47
CA GLY A 112 8.88 -11.56 -5.70
C GLY A 112 7.52 -12.22 -5.75
N LYS A 113 6.48 -11.52 -5.27
CA LYS A 113 5.13 -12.09 -5.21
C LYS A 113 4.05 -11.03 -5.10
N PHE A 114 2.83 -11.41 -5.48
CA PHE A 114 1.64 -10.60 -5.20
C PHE A 114 1.36 -10.54 -3.69
N MET A 115 1.01 -9.34 -3.22
CA MET A 115 0.67 -9.05 -1.84
C MET A 115 -0.84 -8.83 -1.71
N LYS A 116 -1.41 -9.28 -0.59
CA LYS A 116 -2.76 -8.85 -0.19
C LYS A 116 -2.72 -7.37 0.16
N THR A 117 -3.73 -6.63 -0.29
CA THR A 117 -3.88 -5.20 0.03
C THR A 117 -5.07 -5.03 0.95
N VAL A 118 -5.02 -4.00 1.80
CA VAL A 118 -6.08 -3.68 2.76
C VAL A 118 -6.58 -2.28 2.45
N ASP A 119 -7.89 -2.09 2.56
CA ASP A 119 -8.53 -0.78 2.47
C ASP A 119 -9.20 -0.46 3.80
N CYS A 120 -8.81 0.66 4.39
CA CYS A 120 -9.29 1.15 5.68
C CYS A 120 -9.93 2.55 5.54
N THR A 121 -10.39 2.89 4.33
CA THR A 121 -10.89 4.24 4.04
C THR A 121 -12.20 4.50 4.75
#